data_AF-A0A8U0FXV7-F1
#
_entry.id   AF-A0A8U0FXV7-F1
#
_cell.length_a   1.000
_cell.length_b   1.000
_cell.length_c   1.000
_cell.angle_alpha   90.00
_cell.angle_beta   90.00
_cell.angle_gamma   90.00
#
_symmetry.space_group_name_H-M   'P 1'
#
loop_
_entity.id
_entity.type
_entity.pdbx_description
1 polymer ?
#
loop_
_entity_poly.entity_id
_entity_poly.type
_entity_poly.pdbx_seq_one_letter_code
_entity_poly.pdbx_strand_id
1 'polypeptide(L)'
;MMTEASRIDAGLVQIVTLDEGKPFVCGMGLLVSSQEIVTCAHVVNIALHREPMSRASPIGEFIWVSFPRSTETGVPPARPLARASVQEFEAPGREPDDDVALLLLDVPAEETIGFGILADIQGIDLVGSRVSVFGARAGPLNRSMPIHTDGRYVGATNQSFAQIEPVTPVQSFVEPGYSGGRVWSEDVKAAIGMIVARLDNQNRKIAFFLPAHAIASRFRGIPIETRQMGMDVAALFRLAAIGNLILVLAQFLANRIDEFDLAFGGGNPVLNAFWGLLLNPLMMPVSFWALWRYARNYSEHPWWQRIPTILSIRGSRIGAVLSILFFVLAPLYMQCFFADQFRSYGFVYIDKSKIASTGETLTDCVGNWCLHPGVTRWSRSLSTNASDSTRYGHLKADKAPAAVTYFPAFEPIGIAAFTGVGLVLAILAILAIFRVPRRLLSRAAR
;
A
#
# COMPACT_ATOMS: atom_id res chain seq x y z
N MET A 1 -16.02 3.75 -15.69
CA MET A 1 -15.86 2.30 -15.42
C MET A 1 -14.36 2.01 -15.45
N MET A 2 -13.59 2.50 -14.47
CA MET A 2 -12.13 2.38 -14.46
C MET A 2 -11.75 1.02 -13.86
N THR A 3 -11.17 0.18 -14.71
CA THR A 3 -10.87 -1.25 -14.58
C THR A 3 -9.91 -1.57 -13.43
N GLU A 4 -10.05 -2.79 -12.89
CA GLU A 4 -9.24 -3.37 -11.81
C GLU A 4 -7.75 -3.17 -12.06
N ALA A 5 -7.11 -2.29 -11.30
CA ALA A 5 -5.67 -2.12 -11.36
C ALA A 5 -4.98 -3.25 -10.59
N SER A 6 -4.75 -4.36 -11.28
CA SER A 6 -3.77 -5.40 -10.95
C SER A 6 -4.12 -6.64 -11.78
N ARG A 7 -4.24 -6.47 -13.10
CA ARG A 7 -4.44 -7.61 -13.98
C ARG A 7 -3.12 -8.02 -14.59
N ILE A 8 -2.91 -9.34 -14.63
CA ILE A 8 -1.76 -9.99 -15.26
C ILE A 8 -1.63 -9.66 -16.76
N ASP A 9 -2.63 -9.02 -17.37
CA ASP A 9 -2.70 -8.66 -18.79
C ASP A 9 -2.71 -7.15 -19.06
N ALA A 10 -2.60 -6.29 -18.03
CA ALA A 10 -2.60 -4.83 -18.19
C ALA A 10 -1.27 -4.31 -18.78
N GLY A 11 -1.29 -3.30 -19.64
CA GLY A 11 -0.09 -2.59 -20.10
C GLY A 11 0.88 -3.42 -20.93
N LEU A 12 0.41 -4.44 -21.63
CA LEU A 12 1.23 -5.31 -22.48
C LEU A 12 1.50 -4.66 -23.84
N VAL A 13 2.78 -4.62 -24.24
CA VAL A 13 3.21 -3.98 -25.50
C VAL A 13 4.09 -4.93 -26.30
N GLN A 14 3.90 -4.95 -27.62
CA GLN A 14 4.84 -5.55 -28.58
C GLN A 14 5.61 -4.42 -29.26
N ILE A 15 6.94 -4.51 -29.30
CA ILE A 15 7.79 -3.60 -30.07
C ILE A 15 7.91 -4.16 -31.49
N VAL A 16 7.67 -3.30 -32.47
CA VAL A 16 7.47 -3.68 -33.87
C VAL A 16 8.37 -2.87 -34.78
N THR A 17 8.90 -3.51 -35.81
CA THR A 17 9.46 -2.85 -36.99
C THR A 17 8.60 -3.12 -38.22
N LEU A 18 8.79 -2.33 -39.28
CA LEU A 18 8.17 -2.53 -40.58
C LEU A 18 9.18 -3.17 -41.53
N ASP A 19 9.12 -4.49 -41.67
CA ASP A 19 9.94 -5.25 -42.62
C ASP A 19 9.17 -5.38 -43.94
N GLU A 20 9.70 -4.77 -45.01
CA GLU A 20 9.01 -4.65 -46.31
C GLU A 20 7.57 -4.09 -46.20
N GLY A 21 7.36 -3.15 -45.26
CA GLY A 21 6.04 -2.56 -44.97
C GLY A 21 5.10 -3.46 -44.17
N LYS A 22 5.54 -4.64 -43.72
CA LYS A 22 4.78 -5.55 -42.86
C LYS A 22 5.27 -5.50 -41.42
N PRO A 23 4.36 -5.48 -40.42
CA PRO A 23 4.76 -5.42 -39.03
C PRO A 23 5.44 -6.72 -38.57
N PHE A 24 6.62 -6.59 -37.97
CA PHE A 24 7.44 -7.67 -37.43
C PHE A 24 7.77 -7.40 -35.96
N VAL A 25 7.54 -8.38 -35.09
CA VAL A 25 7.79 -8.29 -33.65
C VAL A 25 9.29 -8.43 -33.37
N CYS A 26 9.87 -7.40 -32.76
CA CYS A 26 11.28 -7.37 -32.35
C CYS A 26 11.45 -7.75 -30.87
N GLY A 27 10.44 -7.44 -30.06
CA GLY A 27 10.46 -7.64 -28.62
C GLY A 27 9.14 -7.23 -27.98
N MET A 28 9.17 -7.06 -26.67
CA MET A 28 8.03 -6.65 -25.85
C MET A 28 8.33 -5.36 -25.09
N GLY A 29 7.33 -4.80 -24.46
CA GLY A 29 7.47 -3.69 -23.52
C GLY A 29 6.36 -3.70 -22.48
N LEU A 30 6.50 -2.83 -21.49
CA LEU A 30 5.53 -2.60 -20.44
C LEU A 30 5.09 -1.14 -20.46
N LEU A 31 3.81 -0.90 -20.74
CA LEU A 31 3.17 0.41 -20.61
C LEU A 31 2.96 0.72 -19.12
N VAL A 32 3.75 1.64 -18.57
CA VAL A 32 3.78 1.97 -17.13
C VAL A 32 2.98 3.22 -16.78
N SER A 33 2.61 4.03 -17.79
CA SER A 33 1.71 5.19 -17.69
C SER A 33 0.89 5.32 -18.98
N SER A 34 0.10 6.39 -19.14
CA SER A 34 -0.69 6.61 -20.36
C SER A 34 0.15 6.71 -21.64
N GLN A 35 1.44 7.07 -21.57
CA GLN A 35 2.30 7.25 -22.74
C GLN A 35 3.65 6.56 -22.63
N GLU A 36 4.04 6.06 -21.46
CA GLU A 36 5.41 5.62 -21.24
C GLU A 36 5.53 4.11 -21.27
N ILE A 37 6.47 3.63 -22.07
CA ILE A 37 6.75 2.22 -22.26
C ILE A 37 8.19 1.97 -21.86
N VAL A 38 8.39 1.00 -20.98
CA VAL A 38 9.72 0.47 -20.64
C VAL A 38 9.97 -0.77 -21.49
N THR A 39 11.16 -0.86 -22.10
CA THR A 39 11.62 -2.02 -22.86
C THR A 39 13.15 -2.17 -22.74
N CYS A 40 13.72 -3.20 -23.37
CA CYS A 40 15.16 -3.36 -23.48
C CYS A 40 15.74 -2.43 -24.55
N ALA A 41 16.94 -1.92 -24.32
CA ALA A 41 17.63 -1.08 -25.29
C ALA A 41 18.02 -1.84 -26.57
N HIS A 42 18.42 -3.10 -26.45
CA HIS A 42 18.73 -3.92 -27.63
C HIS A 42 17.49 -4.18 -28.49
N VAL A 43 16.30 -4.21 -27.90
CA VAL A 43 15.03 -4.33 -28.64
C VAL A 43 14.78 -3.07 -29.47
N VAL A 44 15.09 -1.89 -28.92
CA VAL A 44 15.05 -0.62 -29.67
C VAL A 44 16.04 -0.65 -30.84
N ASN A 45 17.27 -1.14 -30.62
CA ASN A 45 18.25 -1.30 -31.70
C ASN A 45 17.72 -2.22 -32.82
N ILE A 46 17.16 -3.38 -32.48
CA ILE A 46 16.57 -4.30 -33.46
C ILE A 46 15.43 -3.62 -34.23
N ALA A 47 14.55 -2.90 -33.54
CA ALA A 47 13.43 -2.20 -34.17
C ALA A 47 13.87 -1.09 -35.13
N LEU A 48 15.02 -0.46 -34.86
CA LEU A 48 15.65 0.55 -35.71
C LEU A 48 16.61 -0.05 -36.77
N HIS A 49 16.62 -1.37 -36.95
CA HIS A 49 17.54 -2.08 -37.85
C HIS A 49 19.02 -1.83 -37.58
N ARG A 50 19.37 -1.66 -36.29
CA ARG A 50 20.75 -1.51 -35.80
C ARG A 50 21.28 -2.84 -35.28
N GLU A 51 22.60 -2.90 -35.12
CA GLU A 51 23.24 -4.00 -34.40
C GLU A 51 22.68 -4.05 -32.96
N PRO A 52 22.21 -5.21 -32.46
CA PRO A 52 21.50 -5.29 -31.18
C PRO A 52 22.28 -4.70 -30.01
N MET A 53 23.60 -4.90 -29.96
CA MET A 53 24.48 -4.40 -28.90
C MET A 53 25.04 -3.00 -29.15
N SER A 54 24.50 -2.28 -30.15
CA SER A 54 24.94 -0.93 -30.48
C SER A 54 24.77 -0.01 -29.27
N ARG A 55 25.86 0.69 -28.95
CA ARG A 55 25.89 1.71 -27.88
C ARG A 55 25.55 3.11 -28.40
N ALA A 56 25.31 3.27 -29.70
CA ALA A 56 24.95 4.55 -30.29
C ALA A 56 23.55 4.96 -29.86
N SER A 57 23.41 6.18 -29.34
CA SER A 57 22.14 6.70 -28.81
C SER A 57 21.08 6.84 -29.92
N PRO A 58 19.88 6.23 -29.79
CA PRO A 58 18.73 6.43 -30.67
C PRO A 58 17.75 7.49 -30.16
N ILE A 59 18.14 8.33 -29.19
CA ILE A 59 17.20 9.32 -28.60
C ILE A 59 16.63 10.24 -29.68
N GLY A 60 15.30 10.41 -29.65
CA GLY A 60 14.55 11.19 -30.63
C GLY A 60 14.10 10.40 -31.87
N GLU A 61 14.59 9.19 -32.07
CA GLU A 61 14.10 8.31 -33.14
C GLU A 61 12.79 7.63 -32.76
N PHE A 62 12.11 7.11 -33.77
CA PHE A 62 10.77 6.56 -33.63
C PHE A 62 10.73 5.08 -33.96
N ILE A 63 9.92 4.36 -33.21
CA ILE A 63 9.61 2.95 -33.44
C ILE A 63 8.10 2.72 -33.41
N TRP A 64 7.68 1.57 -33.93
CA TRP A 64 6.28 1.15 -33.88
C TRP A 64 6.05 0.23 -32.70
N VAL A 65 4.86 0.34 -32.11
CA VAL A 65 4.41 -0.55 -31.06
C VAL A 65 2.99 -1.03 -31.35
N SER A 66 2.65 -2.20 -30.82
CA SER A 66 1.33 -2.81 -30.94
C SER A 66 0.83 -3.23 -29.57
N PHE A 67 -0.48 -3.12 -29.35
CA PHE A 67 -1.14 -3.51 -28.11
C PHE A 67 -1.96 -4.79 -28.34
N PRO A 68 -1.54 -5.96 -27.82
CA PRO A 68 -2.24 -7.23 -28.05
C PRO A 68 -3.70 -7.27 -27.56
N ARG A 69 -4.05 -6.38 -26.64
CA ARG A 69 -5.35 -6.29 -25.97
C ARG A 69 -6.22 -5.12 -26.42
N SER A 70 -5.77 -4.33 -27.39
CA SER A 70 -6.59 -3.20 -27.87
C SER A 70 -7.90 -3.69 -28.46
N THR A 71 -8.94 -2.88 -28.29
CA THR A 71 -10.28 -3.11 -28.81
C THR A 71 -10.68 -2.08 -29.87
N GLU A 72 -9.75 -1.19 -30.25
CA GLU A 72 -9.99 0.03 -31.04
C GLU A 72 -10.73 -0.24 -32.35
N THR A 73 -10.44 -1.35 -33.04
CA THR A 73 -11.06 -1.63 -34.35
C THR A 73 -12.41 -2.35 -34.27
N GLY A 74 -12.94 -2.62 -33.06
CA GLY A 74 -14.23 -3.31 -32.85
C GLY A 74 -14.27 -4.78 -33.28
N VAL A 75 -13.20 -5.29 -33.92
CA VAL A 75 -13.05 -6.67 -34.39
C VAL A 75 -11.80 -7.27 -33.76
N PRO A 76 -11.94 -8.20 -32.79
CA PRO A 76 -10.81 -8.91 -32.22
C PRO A 76 -10.14 -9.85 -33.24
N PRO A 77 -8.80 -9.95 -33.27
CA PRO A 77 -7.83 -9.15 -32.52
C PRO A 77 -7.45 -7.86 -33.28
N ALA A 78 -7.86 -6.71 -32.76
CA ALA A 78 -7.35 -5.40 -33.17
C ALA A 78 -5.92 -5.25 -32.63
N ARG A 79 -4.92 -5.08 -33.50
CA ARG A 79 -3.54 -4.78 -33.10
C ARG A 79 -3.08 -3.49 -33.77
N PRO A 80 -3.67 -2.33 -33.41
CA PRO A 80 -3.30 -1.06 -34.00
C PRO A 80 -1.82 -0.78 -33.74
N LEU A 81 -1.16 -0.21 -34.74
CA LEU A 81 0.20 0.27 -34.62
C LEU A 81 0.16 1.71 -34.10
N ALA A 82 0.88 1.95 -33.01
CA ALA A 82 1.12 3.29 -32.47
C ALA A 82 2.60 3.64 -32.63
N ARG A 83 2.88 4.94 -32.79
CA ARG A 83 4.24 5.45 -32.88
C ARG A 83 4.73 5.89 -31.51
N ALA A 84 5.97 5.54 -31.19
CA ALA A 84 6.64 5.95 -29.95
C ALA A 84 8.04 6.49 -30.27
N SER A 85 8.44 7.54 -29.57
CA SER A 85 9.79 8.10 -29.64
C SER A 85 10.67 7.56 -28.52
N VAL A 86 11.96 7.35 -28.80
CA VAL A 86 12.95 6.98 -27.78
C VAL A 86 13.29 8.22 -26.95
N GLN A 87 13.01 8.20 -25.66
CA GLN A 87 13.24 9.34 -24.76
C GLN A 87 14.49 9.15 -23.90
N GLU A 88 14.66 7.96 -23.34
CA GLU A 88 15.86 7.59 -22.59
C GLU A 88 16.36 6.25 -23.10
N PHE A 89 17.67 6.08 -23.13
CA PHE A 89 18.31 4.90 -23.67
C PHE A 89 19.58 4.63 -22.87
N GLU A 90 19.60 3.52 -22.15
CA GLU A 90 20.82 2.97 -21.58
C GLU A 90 21.33 1.84 -22.44
N ALA A 91 22.57 1.96 -22.90
CA ALA A 91 23.11 1.04 -23.88
C ALA A 91 23.08 -0.42 -23.38
N PRO A 92 22.93 -1.39 -24.29
CA PRO A 92 23.08 -2.79 -23.93
C PRO A 92 24.47 -3.07 -23.36
N GLY A 93 24.52 -3.86 -22.28
CA GLY A 93 25.76 -4.17 -21.60
C GLY A 93 25.58 -5.20 -20.48
N ARG A 94 26.50 -5.21 -19.53
CA ARG A 94 26.56 -6.19 -18.43
C ARG A 94 26.60 -5.53 -17.05
N GLU A 95 26.61 -4.20 -16.99
CA GLU A 95 26.64 -3.43 -15.76
C GLU A 95 25.26 -3.39 -15.06
N PRO A 96 25.20 -2.98 -13.78
CA PRO A 96 24.01 -2.95 -12.91
C PRO A 96 22.74 -2.18 -13.30
N ASP A 97 22.40 -1.95 -14.55
CA ASP A 97 21.21 -1.20 -15.00
C ASP A 97 21.25 -0.96 -16.52
N ASP A 98 22.10 -1.72 -17.20
CA ASP A 98 22.26 -1.66 -18.65
C ASP A 98 21.02 -2.24 -19.34
N ASP A 99 20.92 -1.94 -20.64
CA ASP A 99 19.92 -2.52 -21.54
C ASP A 99 18.47 -2.14 -21.21
N VAL A 100 18.23 -0.87 -20.91
CA VAL A 100 16.89 -0.33 -20.65
C VAL A 100 16.64 0.86 -21.57
N ALA A 101 15.42 0.97 -22.08
CA ALA A 101 14.97 2.13 -22.82
C ALA A 101 13.58 2.56 -22.34
N LEU A 102 13.37 3.87 -22.36
CA LEU A 102 12.08 4.51 -22.11
C LEU A 102 11.57 5.10 -23.42
N LEU A 103 10.39 4.67 -23.83
CA LEU A 103 9.69 5.18 -24.99
C LEU A 103 8.51 6.04 -24.56
N LEU A 104 8.18 7.04 -25.37
CA LEU A 104 7.01 7.88 -25.20
C LEU A 104 6.12 7.81 -26.44
N LEU A 105 4.88 7.36 -26.24
CA LEU A 105 3.85 7.33 -27.27
C LEU A 105 3.48 8.75 -27.70
N ASP A 106 3.36 8.95 -29.01
CA ASP A 106 2.93 10.23 -29.59
C ASP A 106 1.49 10.58 -29.14
N VAL A 107 0.65 9.55 -28.97
CA VAL A 107 -0.73 9.66 -28.49
C VAL A 107 -0.91 8.75 -27.27
N PRO A 108 -1.58 9.22 -26.19
CA PRO A 108 -1.92 8.36 -25.05
C PRO A 108 -2.61 7.06 -25.46
N ALA A 109 -2.17 5.95 -24.87
CA ALA A 109 -2.79 4.65 -25.04
C ALA A 109 -4.23 4.62 -24.50
N GLU A 110 -5.08 3.80 -25.11
CA GLU A 110 -6.46 3.56 -24.66
C GLU A 110 -6.49 3.08 -23.19
N GLU A 111 -7.44 3.57 -22.40
CA GLU A 111 -7.60 3.15 -20.99
C GLU A 111 -7.85 1.63 -20.84
N THR A 112 -8.43 0.99 -21.86
CA THR A 112 -8.74 -0.45 -21.89
C THR A 112 -7.50 -1.33 -21.89
N ILE A 113 -6.36 -0.82 -22.37
CA ILE A 113 -5.07 -1.51 -22.33
C ILE A 113 -4.57 -1.65 -20.88
N GLY A 114 -4.92 -0.68 -20.02
CA GLY A 114 -4.46 -0.60 -18.65
C GLY A 114 -2.96 -0.32 -18.52
N PHE A 115 -2.48 -0.23 -17.28
CA PHE A 115 -1.06 0.05 -16.98
C PHE A 115 -0.44 -1.08 -16.18
N GLY A 116 0.78 -1.45 -16.55
CA GLY A 116 1.63 -2.34 -15.77
C GLY A 116 2.13 -1.65 -14.52
N ILE A 117 2.12 -2.37 -13.39
CA ILE A 117 2.69 -1.88 -12.13
C ILE A 117 4.06 -2.52 -11.98
N LEU A 118 5.11 -1.70 -12.05
CA LEU A 118 6.45 -2.09 -11.62
C LEU A 118 6.53 -1.99 -10.09
N ALA A 119 7.03 -3.04 -9.45
CA ALA A 119 7.18 -3.09 -8.00
C ALA A 119 8.55 -3.61 -7.60
N ASP A 120 9.28 -2.81 -6.81
CA ASP A 120 10.45 -3.24 -6.07
C ASP A 120 10.01 -3.91 -4.77
N ILE A 121 10.34 -5.18 -4.60
CA ILE A 121 9.90 -6.01 -3.48
C ILE A 121 11.05 -6.12 -2.47
N GLN A 122 10.78 -5.73 -1.24
CA GLN A 122 11.75 -5.68 -0.15
C GLN A 122 11.24 -6.44 1.08
N GLY A 123 12.16 -7.00 1.86
CA GLY A 123 11.88 -7.61 3.17
C GLY A 123 11.27 -9.02 3.11
N ILE A 124 11.16 -9.62 1.93
CA ILE A 124 10.83 -11.04 1.75
C ILE A 124 11.80 -11.67 0.76
N ASP A 125 12.00 -12.98 0.87
CA ASP A 125 12.70 -13.76 -0.14
C ASP A 125 11.68 -14.28 -1.17
N LEU A 126 11.92 -13.98 -2.45
CA LEU A 126 11.09 -14.43 -3.56
C LEU A 126 11.57 -15.77 -4.14
N VAL A 127 12.67 -16.35 -3.63
CA VAL A 127 13.17 -17.65 -4.07
C VAL A 127 12.07 -18.70 -4.00
N GLY A 128 11.77 -19.32 -5.13
CA GLY A 128 10.73 -20.33 -5.27
C GLY A 128 9.35 -19.78 -5.63
N SER A 129 9.13 -18.46 -5.61
CA SER A 129 7.86 -17.83 -5.99
C SER A 129 7.47 -18.13 -7.44
N ARG A 130 6.17 -18.29 -7.68
CA ARG A 130 5.62 -18.41 -9.04
C ARG A 130 5.63 -17.07 -9.73
N VAL A 131 6.15 -17.07 -10.95
CA VAL A 131 6.17 -15.92 -11.84
C VAL A 131 5.56 -16.28 -13.19
N SER A 132 5.03 -15.30 -13.89
CA SER A 132 4.55 -15.41 -15.26
C SER A 132 5.28 -14.41 -16.13
N VAL A 133 5.74 -14.87 -17.29
CA VAL A 133 6.37 -14.05 -18.32
C VAL A 133 5.40 -13.91 -19.47
N PHE A 134 5.21 -12.70 -19.97
CA PHE A 134 4.42 -12.46 -21.18
C PHE A 134 5.34 -12.10 -22.34
N GLY A 135 5.23 -12.83 -23.45
CA GLY A 135 6.05 -12.56 -24.63
C GLY A 135 5.51 -13.20 -25.91
N ALA A 136 6.02 -12.73 -27.04
CA ALA A 136 5.77 -13.31 -28.36
C ALA A 136 7.09 -13.71 -29.01
N ARG A 137 7.06 -14.77 -29.81
CA ARG A 137 8.19 -15.11 -30.66
C ARG A 137 8.40 -14.00 -31.70
N ALA A 138 9.66 -13.62 -31.93
CA ALA A 138 10.03 -12.70 -32.99
C ALA A 138 9.57 -13.25 -34.35
N GLY A 139 8.93 -12.41 -35.16
CA GLY A 139 8.26 -12.84 -36.38
C GLY A 139 7.20 -11.86 -36.86
N PRO A 140 6.55 -12.16 -38.00
CA PRO A 140 5.43 -11.37 -38.50
C PRO A 140 4.32 -11.25 -37.44
N LEU A 141 3.85 -10.03 -37.19
CA LEU A 141 2.90 -9.72 -36.11
C LEU A 141 1.63 -10.59 -36.14
N ASN A 142 1.13 -10.93 -37.34
CA ASN A 142 -0.04 -11.78 -37.54
C ASN A 142 0.19 -13.27 -37.20
N ARG A 143 1.44 -13.71 -37.09
CA ARG A 143 1.84 -15.08 -36.71
C ARG A 143 2.45 -15.15 -35.32
N SER A 144 2.83 -14.00 -34.76
CA SER A 144 3.38 -13.87 -33.41
C SER A 144 2.27 -13.55 -32.40
N MET A 145 1.58 -14.60 -31.95
CA MET A 145 0.64 -14.48 -30.84
C MET A 145 1.41 -14.47 -29.51
N PRO A 146 1.28 -13.42 -28.69
CA PRO A 146 1.93 -13.40 -27.40
C PRO A 146 1.20 -14.34 -26.42
N ILE A 147 1.97 -14.99 -25.55
CA ILE A 147 1.48 -15.97 -24.59
C ILE A 147 2.07 -15.70 -23.19
N HIS A 148 1.39 -16.23 -22.18
CA HIS A 148 1.93 -16.31 -20.82
C HIS A 148 2.69 -17.62 -20.65
N THR A 149 3.87 -17.54 -20.05
CA THR A 149 4.68 -18.70 -19.70
C THR A 149 5.03 -18.67 -18.23
N ASP A 150 4.77 -19.78 -17.54
CA ASP A 150 5.02 -19.91 -16.11
C ASP A 150 6.48 -20.24 -15.81
N GLY A 151 7.03 -19.51 -14.83
CA GLY A 151 8.36 -19.71 -14.30
C GLY A 151 8.38 -19.72 -12.77
N ARG A 152 9.56 -20.00 -12.24
CA ARG A 152 9.89 -19.91 -10.83
C ARG A 152 11.07 -18.98 -10.66
N TYR A 153 10.96 -18.03 -9.74
CA TYR A 153 12.07 -17.16 -9.37
C TYR A 153 13.14 -17.97 -8.63
N VAL A 154 14.40 -17.86 -9.07
CA VAL A 154 15.52 -18.62 -8.50
C VAL A 154 16.40 -17.77 -7.60
N GLY A 155 16.56 -16.49 -7.90
CA GLY A 155 17.42 -15.59 -7.15
C GLY A 155 18.15 -14.59 -8.03
N ALA A 156 18.85 -13.65 -7.38
CA ALA A 156 19.79 -12.76 -8.05
C ALA A 156 21.00 -13.56 -8.54
N THR A 157 21.46 -13.28 -9.76
CA THR A 157 22.65 -13.91 -10.35
C THR A 157 23.88 -13.01 -10.24
N ASN A 158 23.66 -11.71 -10.22
CA ASN A 158 24.65 -10.68 -9.95
C ASN A 158 23.90 -9.42 -9.45
N GLN A 159 24.57 -8.26 -9.44
CA GLN A 159 23.95 -7.00 -9.03
C GLN A 159 22.84 -6.52 -10.00
N SER A 160 22.87 -6.97 -11.26
CA SER A 160 21.99 -6.48 -12.34
C SER A 160 20.82 -7.40 -12.65
N PHE A 161 21.00 -8.72 -12.55
CA PHE A 161 20.08 -9.71 -13.10
C PHE A 161 19.59 -10.67 -12.03
N ALA A 162 18.35 -11.11 -12.22
CA ALA A 162 17.78 -12.23 -11.52
C ALA A 162 17.34 -13.32 -12.51
N GLN A 163 17.34 -14.56 -12.03
CA GLN A 163 17.05 -15.74 -12.83
C GLN A 163 15.64 -16.28 -12.57
N ILE A 164 15.02 -16.74 -13.64
CA ILE A 164 13.81 -17.55 -13.62
C ILE A 164 14.03 -18.85 -14.39
N GLU A 165 13.43 -19.92 -13.88
CA GLU A 165 13.44 -21.26 -14.49
C GLU A 165 12.00 -21.69 -14.82
N PRO A 166 11.77 -22.50 -15.86
CA PRO A 166 10.44 -23.02 -16.16
C PRO A 166 9.94 -23.95 -15.04
N VAL A 167 8.64 -23.89 -14.74
CA VAL A 167 8.01 -24.74 -13.70
C VAL A 167 7.98 -26.22 -14.13
N THR A 168 7.77 -26.47 -15.42
CA THR A 168 7.78 -27.81 -16.03
C THR A 168 8.83 -27.88 -17.14
N PRO A 169 9.41 -29.05 -17.43
CA PRO A 169 10.28 -29.21 -18.59
C PRO A 169 9.49 -28.94 -19.88
N VAL A 170 9.65 -27.72 -20.43
CA VAL A 170 8.94 -27.27 -21.63
C VAL A 170 9.87 -27.21 -22.85
N GLN A 171 9.31 -27.51 -24.02
CA GLN A 171 10.01 -27.39 -25.30
C GLN A 171 10.36 -25.93 -25.64
N SER A 172 9.66 -24.95 -25.07
CA SER A 172 10.02 -23.53 -25.13
C SER A 172 9.60 -22.82 -23.84
N PHE A 173 10.41 -21.87 -23.38
CA PHE A 173 10.13 -21.09 -22.16
C PHE A 173 10.15 -19.59 -22.49
N VAL A 174 11.35 -19.05 -22.70
CA VAL A 174 11.59 -17.69 -23.19
C VAL A 174 12.31 -17.79 -24.52
N GLU A 175 11.75 -17.16 -25.54
CA GLU A 175 12.22 -17.22 -26.93
C GLU A 175 12.70 -15.83 -27.42
N PRO A 176 13.46 -15.76 -28.53
CA PRO A 176 13.69 -14.47 -29.20
C PRO A 176 12.36 -13.74 -29.43
N GLY A 177 12.31 -12.45 -29.07
CA GLY A 177 11.08 -11.64 -29.07
C GLY A 177 10.43 -11.46 -27.69
N TYR A 178 10.86 -12.17 -26.65
CA TYR A 178 10.37 -11.98 -25.28
C TYR A 178 11.08 -10.84 -24.52
N SER A 179 12.26 -10.42 -24.97
CA SER A 179 13.02 -9.32 -24.37
C SER A 179 12.16 -8.07 -24.25
N GLY A 180 12.25 -7.38 -23.11
CA GLY A 180 11.38 -6.27 -22.75
C GLY A 180 10.04 -6.70 -22.14
N GLY A 181 9.75 -8.01 -22.08
CA GLY A 181 8.52 -8.56 -21.53
C GLY A 181 8.52 -8.52 -20.01
N ARG A 182 7.38 -8.27 -19.38
CA ARG A 182 7.32 -8.22 -17.92
C ARG A 182 7.51 -9.60 -17.28
N VAL A 183 8.11 -9.60 -16.10
CA VAL A 183 8.08 -10.72 -15.15
C VAL A 183 7.06 -10.38 -14.07
N TRP A 184 5.89 -11.03 -14.12
CA TRP A 184 4.82 -10.87 -13.15
C TRP A 184 4.98 -11.86 -11.99
N SER A 185 4.88 -11.42 -10.75
CA SER A 185 4.78 -12.33 -9.60
C SER A 185 3.33 -12.48 -9.17
N GLU A 186 2.87 -13.73 -9.06
CA GLU A 186 1.51 -14.04 -8.64
C GLU A 186 1.27 -13.74 -7.15
N ASP A 187 2.32 -13.86 -6.34
CA ASP A 187 2.24 -13.65 -4.89
C ASP A 187 2.05 -12.16 -4.57
N VAL A 188 2.78 -11.30 -5.27
CA VAL A 188 2.71 -9.84 -5.05
C VAL A 188 1.71 -9.16 -5.97
N LYS A 189 1.27 -9.78 -7.07
CA LYS A 189 0.39 -9.16 -8.07
C LYS A 189 0.96 -7.86 -8.67
N ALA A 190 2.21 -7.92 -9.12
CA ALA A 190 2.89 -6.84 -9.83
C ALA A 190 4.00 -7.38 -10.74
N ALA A 191 4.44 -6.56 -11.69
CA ALA A 191 5.66 -6.82 -12.44
C ALA A 191 6.87 -6.52 -11.55
N ILE A 192 7.68 -7.54 -11.27
CA ILE A 192 8.89 -7.44 -10.45
C ILE A 192 10.14 -7.13 -11.30
N GLY A 193 9.99 -7.09 -12.62
CA GLY A 193 11.07 -6.75 -13.55
C GLY A 193 10.72 -7.05 -15.01
N MET A 194 11.76 -7.10 -15.84
CA MET A 194 11.66 -7.17 -17.30
C MET A 194 12.68 -8.16 -17.87
N ILE A 195 12.26 -9.07 -18.75
CA ILE A 195 13.13 -10.05 -19.42
C ILE A 195 14.18 -9.33 -20.27
N VAL A 196 15.44 -9.73 -20.11
CA VAL A 196 16.57 -9.14 -20.84
C VAL A 196 17.29 -10.20 -21.67
N ALA A 197 17.51 -11.38 -21.10
CA ALA A 197 18.31 -12.42 -21.74
C ALA A 197 17.75 -13.81 -21.47
N ARG A 198 18.21 -14.76 -22.27
CA ARG A 198 17.97 -16.18 -22.07
C ARG A 198 19.29 -16.93 -22.24
N LEU A 199 19.41 -18.04 -21.53
CA LEU A 199 20.42 -19.05 -21.83
C LEU A 199 19.69 -20.34 -22.17
N ASP A 200 19.94 -20.81 -23.38
CA ASP A 200 19.36 -22.01 -23.95
C ASP A 200 20.49 -22.98 -24.28
N ASN A 201 20.62 -24.02 -23.46
CA ASN A 201 21.54 -25.12 -23.67
C ASN A 201 20.73 -26.43 -23.65
N GLN A 202 21.26 -27.50 -24.25
CA GLN A 202 20.55 -28.78 -24.44
C GLN A 202 19.89 -29.33 -23.15
N ASN A 203 20.47 -29.01 -21.98
CA ASN A 203 19.98 -29.48 -20.68
C ASN A 203 19.31 -28.40 -19.80
N ARG A 204 19.28 -27.13 -20.22
CA ARG A 204 18.80 -26.03 -19.37
C ARG A 204 18.27 -24.86 -20.18
N LYS A 205 17.02 -24.49 -19.89
CA LYS A 205 16.37 -23.26 -20.38
C LYS A 205 16.16 -22.35 -19.21
N ILE A 206 16.94 -21.27 -19.15
CA ILE A 206 16.84 -20.27 -18.10
C ILE A 206 16.68 -18.90 -18.74
N ALA A 207 15.97 -18.01 -18.05
CA ALA A 207 15.86 -16.62 -18.46
C ALA A 207 16.35 -15.70 -17.36
N PHE A 208 16.90 -14.57 -17.78
CA PHE A 208 17.37 -13.51 -16.91
C PHE A 208 16.50 -12.28 -17.13
N PHE A 209 16.24 -11.57 -16.05
CA PHE A 209 15.46 -10.35 -16.06
C PHE A 209 16.13 -9.28 -15.23
N LEU A 210 15.89 -8.03 -15.62
CA LEU A 210 16.29 -6.85 -14.88
C LEU A 210 15.23 -6.55 -13.81
N PRO A 211 15.58 -6.54 -12.50
CA PRO A 211 14.65 -6.21 -11.44
C PRO A 211 14.08 -4.80 -11.55
N ALA A 212 12.88 -4.58 -11.00
CA ALA A 212 12.21 -3.28 -11.04
C ALA A 212 13.05 -2.14 -10.43
N HIS A 213 13.82 -2.40 -9.37
CA HIS A 213 14.70 -1.37 -8.80
C HIS A 213 15.82 -0.93 -9.73
N ALA A 214 16.37 -1.84 -10.55
CA ALA A 214 17.42 -1.52 -11.52
C ALA A 214 16.88 -0.72 -12.71
N ILE A 215 15.64 -0.99 -13.12
CA ILE A 215 14.92 -0.15 -14.11
C ILE A 215 14.73 1.27 -13.54
N ALA A 216 14.31 1.38 -12.28
CA ALA A 216 14.00 2.66 -11.65
C ALA A 216 15.23 3.48 -11.24
N SER A 217 16.38 2.84 -11.01
CA SER A 217 17.63 3.56 -10.72
C SER A 217 18.14 4.34 -11.92
N ARG A 218 17.85 3.86 -13.14
CA ARG A 218 18.31 4.49 -14.38
C ARG A 218 17.48 5.70 -14.77
N PHE A 219 16.17 5.58 -14.74
CA PHE A 219 15.26 6.59 -15.30
C PHE A 219 14.47 7.29 -14.19
N ARG A 220 14.74 8.58 -13.99
CA ARG A 220 14.04 9.38 -12.99
C ARG A 220 12.58 9.56 -13.40
N GLY A 221 11.68 9.30 -12.45
CA GLY A 221 10.25 9.60 -12.60
C GLY A 221 9.42 8.49 -13.24
N ILE A 222 9.97 7.29 -13.47
CA ILE A 222 9.16 6.11 -13.80
C ILE A 222 8.27 5.75 -12.59
N PRO A 223 6.97 5.50 -12.80
CA PRO A 223 6.10 5.06 -11.72
C PRO A 223 6.48 3.65 -11.26
N ILE A 224 6.99 3.55 -10.03
CA ILE A 224 7.35 2.29 -9.36
C ILE A 224 6.80 2.30 -7.93
N GLU A 225 6.33 1.14 -7.49
CA GLU A 225 5.98 0.89 -6.09
C GLU A 225 7.17 0.28 -5.34
N THR A 226 7.47 0.78 -4.15
CA THR A 226 8.39 0.10 -3.22
C THR A 226 7.58 -0.61 -2.15
N ARG A 227 7.58 -1.95 -2.19
CA ARG A 227 6.77 -2.78 -1.30
C ARG A 227 7.64 -3.46 -0.26
N GLN A 228 7.54 -3.00 0.98
CA GLN A 228 8.14 -3.70 2.11
C GLN A 228 7.15 -4.72 2.68
N MET A 229 7.41 -6.01 2.42
CA MET A 229 6.51 -7.13 2.72
C MET A 229 6.93 -7.96 3.95
N GLY A 230 7.98 -7.58 4.68
CA GLY A 230 8.52 -8.38 5.80
C GLY A 230 7.59 -8.57 7.01
N MET A 231 6.50 -7.80 7.10
CA MET A 231 5.41 -8.01 8.04
C MET A 231 4.10 -8.00 7.25
N ASP A 232 3.15 -8.88 7.57
CA ASP A 232 1.79 -8.78 7.00
C ASP A 232 1.05 -7.60 7.64
N VAL A 233 1.39 -6.41 7.16
CA VAL A 233 0.81 -5.13 7.58
C VAL A 233 -0.70 -5.12 7.34
N ALA A 234 -1.20 -5.87 6.35
CA ALA A 234 -2.63 -5.99 6.10
C ALA A 234 -3.31 -6.81 7.21
N ALA A 235 -2.72 -7.93 7.64
CA ALA A 235 -3.21 -8.67 8.81
C ALA A 235 -3.14 -7.83 10.09
N LEU A 236 -2.03 -7.13 10.32
CA LEU A 236 -1.88 -6.26 11.49
C LEU A 236 -2.96 -5.18 11.52
N PHE A 237 -3.19 -4.49 10.40
CA PHE A 237 -4.26 -3.51 10.29
C PHE A 237 -5.62 -4.13 10.60
N ARG A 238 -5.95 -5.28 9.98
CA ARG A 238 -7.23 -5.97 10.21
C ARG A 238 -7.45 -6.27 11.69
N LEU A 239 -6.47 -6.90 12.35
CA LEU A 239 -6.58 -7.29 13.75
C LEU A 239 -6.68 -6.05 14.67
N ALA A 240 -5.79 -5.07 14.49
CA ALA A 240 -5.77 -3.87 15.32
C ALA A 240 -7.02 -3.00 15.12
N ALA A 241 -7.47 -2.81 13.87
CA ALA A 241 -8.62 -1.97 13.57
C ALA A 241 -9.95 -2.60 14.03
N ILE A 242 -10.14 -3.91 13.81
CA ILE A 242 -11.32 -4.63 14.28
C ILE A 242 -11.35 -4.66 15.80
N GLY A 243 -10.23 -5.03 16.44
CA GLY A 243 -10.11 -5.04 17.90
C GLY A 243 -10.39 -3.67 18.50
N ASN A 244 -9.80 -2.60 17.93
CA ASN A 244 -10.07 -1.25 18.37
C ASN A 244 -11.55 -0.89 18.23
N LEU A 245 -12.15 -1.10 17.05
CA LEU A 245 -13.55 -0.78 16.80
C LEU A 245 -14.48 -1.48 17.79
N ILE A 246 -14.28 -2.78 18.04
CA ILE A 246 -15.11 -3.55 19.01
C ILE A 246 -14.98 -2.94 20.41
N LEU A 247 -13.74 -2.70 20.87
CA LEU A 247 -13.48 -2.17 22.21
C LEU A 247 -14.12 -0.80 22.42
N VAL A 248 -13.99 0.11 21.46
CA VAL A 248 -14.51 1.48 21.57
C VAL A 248 -16.00 1.56 21.33
N LEU A 249 -16.53 0.77 20.39
CA LEU A 249 -17.95 0.68 20.13
C LEU A 249 -18.70 0.14 21.35
N ALA A 250 -18.12 -0.85 22.05
CA ALA A 250 -18.68 -1.37 23.29
C ALA A 250 -18.85 -0.27 24.36
N GLN A 251 -17.82 0.55 24.59
CA GLN A 251 -17.91 1.66 25.54
C GLN A 251 -18.89 2.76 25.06
N PHE A 252 -18.93 3.01 23.75
CA PHE A 252 -19.80 4.02 23.15
C PHE A 252 -21.28 3.65 23.25
N LEU A 253 -21.61 2.38 23.03
CA LEU A 253 -22.97 1.84 23.15
C LEU A 253 -23.43 1.73 24.59
N ALA A 254 -22.55 1.33 25.51
CA ALA A 254 -22.87 1.29 26.95
C ALA A 254 -23.15 2.66 27.57
N ASN A 255 -22.79 3.75 26.88
CA ASN A 255 -23.17 5.11 27.27
C ASN A 255 -24.59 5.50 26.76
N ARG A 256 -25.27 4.62 26.03
CA ARG A 256 -26.57 4.90 25.39
C ARG A 256 -27.63 3.84 25.66
N ILE A 257 -27.21 2.61 25.88
CA ILE A 257 -28.06 1.46 26.10
C ILE A 257 -27.89 1.06 27.56
N ASP A 258 -29.00 1.03 28.30
CA ASP A 258 -29.03 0.45 29.64
C ASP A 258 -28.77 -1.07 29.53
N GLU A 259 -27.97 -1.61 30.47
CA GLU A 259 -27.63 -3.05 30.54
C GLU A 259 -26.75 -3.59 29.39
N PHE A 260 -25.63 -2.91 29.09
CA PHE A 260 -24.62 -3.40 28.15
C PHE A 260 -23.33 -3.86 28.86
N ASP A 261 -23.20 -5.16 29.08
CA ASP A 261 -22.16 -5.78 29.94
C ASP A 261 -20.77 -5.91 29.31
N LEU A 262 -20.61 -5.64 28.01
CA LEU A 262 -19.31 -5.72 27.33
C LEU A 262 -18.41 -4.50 27.57
N ALA A 263 -18.92 -3.48 28.28
CA ALA A 263 -18.20 -2.26 28.59
C ALA A 263 -17.48 -2.34 29.94
N PHE A 264 -16.26 -1.80 30.02
CA PHE A 264 -15.46 -1.86 31.24
C PHE A 264 -15.99 -0.95 32.36
N GLY A 265 -16.87 -0.01 32.02
CA GLY A 265 -17.53 0.85 32.99
C GLY A 265 -18.79 0.25 33.61
N GLY A 266 -19.18 -1.00 33.29
CA GLY A 266 -20.33 -1.66 33.93
C GLY A 266 -21.65 -0.90 33.81
N GLY A 267 -21.89 -0.24 32.66
CA GLY A 267 -23.07 0.59 32.43
C GLY A 267 -23.03 1.98 33.10
N ASN A 268 -21.93 2.34 33.80
CA ASN A 268 -21.70 3.70 34.28
C ASN A 268 -21.18 4.58 33.14
N PRO A 269 -21.94 5.60 32.69
CA PRO A 269 -21.58 6.42 31.53
C PRO A 269 -20.25 7.17 31.70
N VAL A 270 -19.94 7.61 32.94
CA VAL A 270 -18.69 8.32 33.27
C VAL A 270 -17.48 7.39 33.10
N LEU A 271 -17.61 6.14 33.54
CA LEU A 271 -16.53 5.16 33.46
C LEU A 271 -16.40 4.55 32.06
N ASN A 272 -17.51 4.37 31.35
CA ASN A 272 -17.49 3.96 29.94
C ASN A 272 -16.71 4.98 29.11
N ALA A 273 -16.97 6.28 29.31
CA ALA A 273 -16.22 7.34 28.64
C ALA A 273 -14.73 7.33 29.01
N PHE A 274 -14.40 7.11 30.29
CA PHE A 274 -13.01 7.00 30.75
C PHE A 274 -12.26 5.85 30.06
N TRP A 275 -12.83 4.65 30.05
CA TRP A 275 -12.21 3.50 29.41
C TRP A 275 -12.12 3.65 27.90
N GLY A 276 -13.13 4.24 27.25
CA GLY A 276 -13.08 4.56 25.84
C GLY A 276 -11.94 5.53 25.51
N LEU A 277 -11.74 6.55 26.35
CA LEU A 277 -10.67 7.54 26.24
C LEU A 277 -9.28 6.92 26.42
N LEU A 278 -9.15 5.86 27.23
CA LEU A 278 -7.89 5.18 27.49
C LEU A 278 -7.54 4.14 26.41
N LEU A 279 -8.51 3.31 26.01
CA LEU A 279 -8.28 2.16 25.13
C LEU A 279 -8.05 2.56 23.68
N ASN A 280 -8.80 3.54 23.20
CA ASN A 280 -8.73 3.94 21.79
C ASN A 280 -7.35 4.52 21.41
N PRO A 281 -6.75 5.46 22.17
CA PRO A 281 -5.41 5.98 21.85
C PRO A 281 -4.29 4.95 21.92
N LEU A 282 -4.47 3.84 22.65
CA LEU A 282 -3.47 2.77 22.68
C LEU A 282 -3.46 1.97 21.37
N MET A 283 -4.62 1.78 20.74
CA MET A 283 -4.76 0.93 19.54
C MET A 283 -4.77 1.72 18.23
N MET A 284 -5.22 2.98 18.24
CA MET A 284 -5.24 3.85 17.07
C MET A 284 -3.86 3.98 16.38
N PRO A 285 -2.74 4.24 17.09
CA PRO A 285 -1.44 4.38 16.44
C PRO A 285 -1.03 3.14 15.66
N VAL A 286 -1.28 1.94 16.19
CA VAL A 286 -0.92 0.69 15.52
C VAL A 286 -1.75 0.51 14.25
N SER A 287 -3.07 0.68 14.35
CA SER A 287 -3.96 0.53 13.19
C SER A 287 -3.67 1.57 12.10
N PHE A 288 -3.50 2.85 12.45
CA PHE A 288 -3.24 3.90 11.45
C PHE A 288 -1.83 3.85 10.88
N TRP A 289 -0.82 3.44 11.67
CA TRP A 289 0.51 3.16 11.15
C TRP A 289 0.46 2.05 10.11
N ALA A 290 -0.24 0.94 10.40
CA ALA A 290 -0.38 -0.17 9.48
C ALA A 290 -1.12 0.25 8.20
N LEU A 291 -2.21 1.01 8.32
CA LEU A 291 -2.95 1.55 7.18
C LEU A 291 -2.07 2.47 6.31
N TRP A 292 -1.35 3.40 6.93
CA TRP A 292 -0.42 4.30 6.24
C TRP A 292 0.67 3.52 5.51
N ARG A 293 1.26 2.52 6.16
CA ARG A 293 2.31 1.68 5.57
C ARG A 293 1.79 0.89 4.38
N TYR A 294 0.61 0.28 4.51
CA TYR A 294 -0.05 -0.42 3.41
C TYR A 294 -0.34 0.52 2.24
N ALA A 295 -0.97 1.67 2.49
CA ALA A 295 -1.28 2.63 1.44
C ALA A 295 -0.04 3.14 0.69
N ARG A 296 1.11 3.26 1.37
CA ARG A 296 2.39 3.59 0.73
C ARG A 296 2.96 2.46 -0.13
N ASN A 297 2.79 1.21 0.28
CA ASN A 297 3.27 0.06 -0.50
C ASN A 297 2.48 -0.11 -1.82
N TYR A 298 1.21 0.27 -1.84
CA TYR A 298 0.33 0.18 -3.02
C TYR A 298 0.07 1.56 -3.65
N SER A 299 1.08 2.43 -3.67
CA SER A 299 0.93 3.84 -4.05
C SER A 299 0.49 4.10 -5.49
N GLU A 300 0.76 3.16 -6.40
CA GLU A 300 0.32 3.29 -7.78
C GLU A 300 -1.11 2.77 -7.95
N HIS A 301 -1.63 1.93 -7.05
CA HIS A 301 -3.01 1.45 -7.13
C HIS A 301 -4.03 2.59 -7.00
N PRO A 302 -5.26 2.43 -7.52
CA PRO A 302 -6.38 3.31 -7.22
C PRO A 302 -6.64 3.35 -5.72
N TRP A 303 -7.15 4.50 -5.22
CA TRP A 303 -7.30 4.76 -3.79
C TRP A 303 -8.05 3.65 -3.02
N TRP A 304 -9.05 3.01 -3.64
CA TRP A 304 -9.85 1.95 -3.00
C TRP A 304 -9.12 0.62 -2.83
N GLN A 305 -8.01 0.41 -3.55
CA GLN A 305 -7.12 -0.75 -3.39
C GLN A 305 -5.93 -0.45 -2.47
N ARG A 306 -5.79 0.79 -2.00
CA ARG A 306 -4.77 1.18 -1.00
C ARG A 306 -5.21 0.98 0.44
N ILE A 307 -6.33 0.29 0.64
CA ILE A 307 -6.90 -0.02 1.94
C ILE A 307 -6.99 -1.55 2.03
N PRO A 308 -6.47 -2.16 3.10
CA PRO A 308 -6.58 -3.60 3.26
C PRO A 308 -8.05 -4.03 3.31
N THR A 309 -8.36 -5.12 2.62
CA THR A 309 -9.71 -5.68 2.61
C THR A 309 -10.04 -6.29 3.98
N ILE A 310 -11.00 -5.70 4.71
CA ILE A 310 -11.50 -6.22 5.99
C ILE A 310 -12.77 -7.06 5.81
N LEU A 311 -13.70 -6.59 4.97
CA LEU A 311 -14.97 -7.25 4.70
C LEU A 311 -14.85 -8.13 3.45
N SER A 312 -15.65 -9.21 3.37
CA SER A 312 -15.66 -10.15 2.22
C SER A 312 -16.00 -9.49 0.87
N ILE A 313 -16.32 -8.20 0.86
CA ILE A 313 -16.53 -7.37 -0.32
C ILE A 313 -15.16 -7.01 -0.93
N ARG A 314 -14.54 -7.98 -1.61
CA ARG A 314 -13.19 -7.91 -2.20
C ARG A 314 -12.96 -6.63 -3.01
N GLY A 315 -11.97 -5.82 -2.58
CA GLY A 315 -11.35 -4.76 -3.39
C GLY A 315 -12.29 -3.73 -4.03
N SER A 316 -13.52 -3.59 -3.53
CA SER A 316 -14.52 -2.72 -4.12
C SER A 316 -14.43 -1.31 -3.53
N ARG A 317 -14.90 -0.31 -4.30
CA ARG A 317 -15.03 1.07 -3.80
C ARG A 317 -15.92 1.15 -2.57
N ILE A 318 -17.02 0.39 -2.54
CA ILE A 318 -17.94 0.35 -1.41
C ILE A 318 -17.23 -0.18 -0.17
N GLY A 319 -16.50 -1.30 -0.31
CA GLY A 319 -15.70 -1.87 0.78
C GLY A 319 -14.67 -0.87 1.32
N ALA A 320 -13.99 -0.15 0.44
CA ALA A 320 -13.04 0.90 0.83
C ALA A 320 -13.70 2.06 1.60
N VAL A 321 -14.86 2.55 1.13
CA VAL A 321 -15.63 3.60 1.83
C VAL A 321 -16.06 3.12 3.22
N LEU A 322 -16.61 1.90 3.32
CA LEU A 322 -17.01 1.32 4.61
C LEU A 322 -15.81 1.16 5.54
N SER A 323 -14.65 0.76 5.01
CA SER A 323 -13.43 0.66 5.81
C SER A 323 -12.97 2.01 6.37
N ILE A 324 -12.99 3.07 5.57
CA ILE A 324 -12.67 4.43 6.06
C ILE A 324 -13.69 4.85 7.11
N LEU A 325 -14.97 4.64 6.86
CA LEU A 325 -16.04 5.03 7.77
C LEU A 325 -15.90 4.35 9.13
N PHE A 326 -15.79 3.02 9.17
CA PHE A 326 -15.81 2.24 10.40
C PHE A 326 -14.46 2.13 11.09
N PHE A 327 -13.35 2.15 10.37
CA PHE A 327 -12.03 1.90 10.96
C PHE A 327 -11.15 3.15 11.04
N VAL A 328 -11.59 4.28 10.48
CA VAL A 328 -10.88 5.57 10.60
C VAL A 328 -11.80 6.62 11.22
N LEU A 329 -12.93 6.94 10.59
CA LEU A 329 -13.78 8.05 11.03
C LEU A 329 -14.53 7.74 12.34
N ALA A 330 -15.10 6.54 12.48
CA ALA A 330 -15.83 6.17 13.69
C ALA A 330 -14.96 6.17 14.97
N PRO A 331 -13.74 5.56 15.00
CA PRO A 331 -12.87 5.65 16.16
C PRO A 331 -12.44 7.08 16.50
N LEU A 332 -12.21 7.93 15.48
CA LEU A 332 -11.89 9.35 15.69
C LEU A 332 -13.07 10.13 16.28
N TYR A 333 -14.27 9.90 15.77
CA TYR A 333 -15.48 10.50 16.31
C TYR A 333 -15.74 10.06 17.76
N MET A 334 -15.61 8.76 18.05
CA MET A 334 -15.77 8.22 19.40
C MET A 334 -14.71 8.77 20.33
N GLN A 335 -13.47 9.00 19.88
CA GLN A 335 -12.43 9.66 20.68
C GLN A 335 -12.84 11.07 21.09
N CYS A 336 -13.38 11.86 20.16
CA CYS A 336 -13.87 13.20 20.45
C CYS A 336 -15.03 13.17 21.45
N PHE A 337 -15.96 12.23 21.26
CA PHE A 337 -17.07 12.00 22.19
C PHE A 337 -16.58 11.64 23.60
N PHE A 338 -15.64 10.71 23.74
CA PHE A 338 -15.10 10.33 25.05
C PHE A 338 -14.33 11.47 25.70
N ALA A 339 -13.58 12.27 24.93
CA ALA A 339 -12.88 13.44 25.44
C ALA A 339 -13.85 14.52 25.94
N ASP A 340 -14.94 14.77 25.23
CA ASP A 340 -16.00 15.67 25.66
C ASP A 340 -16.68 15.16 26.94
N GLN A 341 -17.04 13.88 26.96
CA GLN A 341 -17.65 13.25 28.14
C GLN A 341 -16.72 13.31 29.36
N PHE A 342 -15.43 13.02 29.18
CA PHE A 342 -14.43 13.12 30.22
C PHE A 342 -14.18 14.55 30.70
N ARG A 343 -14.46 15.57 29.88
CA ARG A 343 -14.36 17.00 30.25
C ARG A 343 -15.64 17.52 30.91
N SER A 344 -16.79 17.02 30.50
CA SER A 344 -18.09 17.55 30.91
C SER A 344 -18.65 16.83 32.14
N TYR A 345 -18.28 15.57 32.34
CA TYR A 345 -18.82 14.72 33.40
C TYR A 345 -17.71 14.07 34.24
N GLY A 346 -18.08 13.57 35.42
CA GLY A 346 -17.18 12.91 36.36
C GLY A 346 -16.36 13.88 37.22
N PHE A 347 -15.99 13.39 38.42
CA PHE A 347 -15.21 14.15 39.39
C PHE A 347 -14.00 13.35 39.86
N VAL A 348 -12.94 14.07 40.27
CA VAL A 348 -11.76 13.47 40.89
C VAL A 348 -11.89 13.62 42.39
N TYR A 349 -11.93 12.50 43.10
CA TYR A 349 -11.99 12.41 44.55
C TYR A 349 -10.62 12.08 45.11
N ILE A 350 -10.33 12.63 46.29
CA ILE A 350 -9.11 12.31 47.05
C ILE A 350 -9.47 11.63 48.36
N ASP A 351 -8.63 10.71 48.79
CA ASP A 351 -8.70 10.10 50.10
C ASP A 351 -8.30 11.11 51.20
N LYS A 352 -9.27 11.49 52.04
CA LYS A 352 -9.07 12.45 53.14
C LYS A 352 -8.01 11.98 54.16
N SER A 353 -7.76 10.67 54.28
CA SER A 353 -6.77 10.12 55.22
C SER A 353 -5.32 10.34 54.76
N LYS A 354 -5.12 10.61 53.46
CA LYS A 354 -3.80 10.78 52.84
C LYS A 354 -3.44 12.25 52.58
N ILE A 355 -4.30 13.19 52.97
CA ILE A 355 -4.04 14.64 52.93
C ILE A 355 -3.46 15.06 54.28
N ALA A 356 -2.25 15.64 54.25
CA ALA A 356 -1.58 16.12 55.45
C ALA A 356 -2.20 17.44 55.93
N SER A 357 -3.29 17.37 56.70
CA SER A 357 -3.86 18.41 57.57
C SER A 357 -3.71 19.88 57.11
N THR A 358 -3.81 20.18 55.83
CA THR A 358 -3.94 21.54 55.33
C THR A 358 -5.38 21.95 55.57
N GLY A 359 -5.61 23.15 56.14
CA GLY A 359 -6.94 23.70 56.44
C GLY A 359 -7.77 24.02 55.19
N GLU A 360 -7.68 23.19 54.16
CA GLU A 360 -8.35 23.33 52.87
C GLU A 360 -9.76 22.74 52.94
N THR A 361 -10.70 23.43 52.28
CA THR A 361 -12.12 23.07 52.30
C THR A 361 -12.39 21.86 51.40
N LEU A 362 -12.50 20.68 52.01
CA LEU A 362 -13.04 19.48 51.36
C LEU A 362 -14.56 19.59 51.22
N THR A 363 -15.11 19.15 50.08
CA THR A 363 -16.55 19.22 49.77
C THR A 363 -17.06 17.88 49.22
N ASP A 364 -18.38 17.67 49.27
CA ASP A 364 -19.07 16.53 48.64
C ASP A 364 -18.47 15.14 48.93
N CYS A 365 -18.19 14.87 50.21
CA CYS A 365 -17.58 13.62 50.65
C CYS A 365 -18.55 12.42 50.58
N VAL A 366 -18.05 11.30 50.05
CA VAL A 366 -18.68 9.98 50.11
C VAL A 366 -17.71 9.03 50.83
N GLY A 367 -17.99 8.74 52.11
CA GLY A 367 -17.09 7.96 52.97
C GLY A 367 -15.75 8.67 53.25
N ASN A 368 -14.65 8.10 52.76
CA ASN A 368 -13.30 8.66 52.87
C ASN A 368 -12.87 9.47 51.64
N TRP A 369 -13.70 9.53 50.60
CA TRP A 369 -13.39 10.18 49.33
C TRP A 369 -14.10 11.52 49.23
N CYS A 370 -13.36 12.61 49.04
CA CYS A 370 -13.89 13.97 49.01
C CYS A 370 -13.41 14.74 47.77
N LEU A 371 -14.16 15.75 47.35
CA LEU A 371 -13.75 16.70 46.32
C LEU A 371 -12.84 17.77 46.92
N HIS A 372 -11.81 18.15 46.16
CA HIS A 372 -10.86 19.20 46.54
C HIS A 372 -10.76 20.25 45.43
N PRO A 373 -10.93 21.56 45.71
CA PRO A 373 -10.90 22.61 44.69
C PRO A 373 -9.59 22.68 43.90
N GLY A 374 -8.47 22.36 44.55
CA GLY A 374 -7.14 22.33 43.94
C GLY A 374 -6.83 21.07 43.14
N VAL A 375 -7.70 20.04 43.18
CA VAL A 375 -7.50 18.80 42.43
C VAL A 375 -8.55 18.65 41.35
N THR A 376 -8.08 18.86 40.13
CA THR A 376 -8.83 18.69 38.90
C THR A 376 -8.29 17.48 38.14
N ARG A 377 -8.94 17.15 37.03
CA ARG A 377 -8.47 16.15 36.07
C ARG A 377 -7.03 16.45 35.57
N TRP A 378 -6.57 17.70 35.58
CA TRP A 378 -5.30 18.11 34.98
C TRP A 378 -4.25 18.60 35.99
N SER A 379 -4.60 18.74 37.26
CA SER A 379 -3.68 19.23 38.29
C SER A 379 -2.74 18.14 38.78
N ARG A 380 -1.59 18.52 39.37
CA ARG A 380 -0.72 17.57 40.08
C ARG A 380 -1.44 17.06 41.34
N SER A 381 -1.23 15.78 41.67
CA SER A 381 -1.70 15.21 42.94
C SER A 381 -1.04 15.94 44.11
N LEU A 382 -1.82 16.22 45.16
CA LEU A 382 -1.36 16.85 46.40
C LEU A 382 -0.62 15.86 47.33
N SER A 383 -0.60 14.56 47.00
CA SER A 383 0.01 13.51 47.81
C SER A 383 1.40 13.11 47.28
N THR A 384 2.34 12.85 48.19
CA THR A 384 3.66 12.28 47.88
C THR A 384 3.60 10.84 47.35
N ASN A 385 2.51 10.11 47.63
CA ASN A 385 2.23 8.77 47.10
C ASN A 385 0.99 8.84 46.17
N ALA A 386 1.24 9.24 44.91
CA ALA A 386 0.20 9.57 43.94
C ALA A 386 -0.68 8.39 43.48
N SER A 387 -0.24 7.14 43.62
CA SER A 387 -0.92 5.98 43.03
C SER A 387 -2.21 5.54 43.73
N ASP A 388 -2.42 6.03 44.95
CA ASP A 388 -3.27 5.35 45.93
C ASP A 388 -4.25 6.32 46.61
N SER A 389 -4.23 7.59 46.23
CA SER A 389 -4.94 8.68 46.89
C SER A 389 -6.01 9.34 46.00
N THR A 390 -6.13 8.99 44.72
CA THR A 390 -7.06 9.65 43.77
C THR A 390 -7.95 8.67 43.01
N ARG A 391 -9.24 8.99 42.91
CA ARG A 391 -10.24 8.24 42.15
C ARG A 391 -11.02 9.13 41.20
N TYR A 392 -11.29 8.66 39.98
CA TYR A 392 -12.16 9.33 39.02
C TYR A 392 -13.49 8.59 38.90
N GLY A 393 -14.61 9.32 38.92
CA GLY A 393 -15.93 8.73 38.70
C GLY A 393 -17.07 9.59 39.24
N HIS A 394 -18.16 8.93 39.60
CA HIS A 394 -19.30 9.56 40.26
C HIS A 394 -19.78 8.66 41.40
N LEU A 395 -19.24 8.91 42.61
CA LEU A 395 -19.45 8.03 43.77
C LEU A 395 -20.89 8.01 44.29
N LYS A 396 -21.71 8.99 43.92
CA LYS A 396 -23.15 9.06 44.25
C LYS A 396 -24.03 8.34 43.21
N ALA A 397 -23.45 7.73 42.17
CA ALA A 397 -24.21 6.99 41.16
C ALA A 397 -24.63 5.60 41.67
N ASP A 398 -25.86 5.18 41.38
CA ASP A 398 -26.41 3.86 41.76
C ASP A 398 -25.89 2.70 40.88
N LYS A 399 -24.94 2.96 39.98
CA LYS A 399 -24.36 1.96 39.06
C LYS A 399 -22.92 1.63 39.46
N ALA A 400 -22.59 0.34 39.54
CA ALA A 400 -21.25 -0.17 39.83
C ALA A 400 -20.50 -0.58 38.53
N PRO A 401 -19.19 -0.33 38.40
CA PRO A 401 -18.35 0.42 39.35
C PRO A 401 -18.70 1.92 39.38
N ALA A 402 -18.54 2.55 40.55
CA ALA A 402 -18.85 3.98 40.74
C ALA A 402 -17.63 4.90 40.48
N ALA A 403 -16.41 4.37 40.62
CA ALA A 403 -15.17 5.08 40.37
C ALA A 403 -14.00 4.12 40.07
N VAL A 404 -12.94 4.66 39.46
CA VAL A 404 -11.68 3.97 39.14
C VAL A 404 -10.49 4.73 39.71
N THR A 405 -9.37 4.04 39.95
CA THR A 405 -8.10 4.71 40.25
C THR A 405 -7.69 5.59 39.08
N TYR A 406 -7.22 6.79 39.38
CA TYR A 406 -6.89 7.80 38.38
C TYR A 406 -5.62 8.52 38.78
N PHE A 407 -4.75 8.83 37.82
CA PHE A 407 -3.47 9.49 38.05
C PHE A 407 -3.48 10.89 37.41
N PRO A 408 -3.80 11.93 38.18
CA PRO A 408 -3.84 13.30 37.68
C PRO A 408 -2.52 13.71 37.02
N ALA A 409 -2.63 14.53 35.98
CA ALA A 409 -1.55 14.96 35.08
C ALA A 409 -0.93 13.85 34.21
N PHE A 410 -0.48 12.71 34.77
CA PHE A 410 0.21 11.68 33.99
C PHE A 410 -0.69 10.96 32.98
N GLU A 411 -1.85 10.46 33.42
CA GLU A 411 -2.79 9.76 32.51
C GLU A 411 -3.32 10.68 31.40
N PRO A 412 -3.78 11.92 31.68
CA PRO A 412 -4.20 12.85 30.63
C PRO A 412 -3.12 13.21 29.63
N ILE A 413 -1.87 13.39 30.08
CA ILE A 413 -0.73 13.66 29.19
C ILE A 413 -0.48 12.45 28.29
N GLY A 414 -0.51 11.23 28.85
CA GLY A 414 -0.39 10.01 28.08
C GLY A 414 -1.49 9.88 27.03
N ILE A 415 -2.75 10.02 27.44
CA ILE A 415 -3.92 10.00 26.55
C ILE A 415 -3.77 11.04 25.43
N ALA A 416 -3.40 12.28 25.76
CA ALA A 416 -3.23 13.35 24.78
C ALA A 416 -2.09 13.05 23.80
N ALA A 417 -0.95 12.55 24.29
CA ALA A 417 0.19 12.18 23.46
C ALA A 417 -0.16 11.05 22.48
N PHE A 418 -0.72 9.95 22.96
CA PHE A 418 -1.13 8.83 22.13
C PHE A 418 -2.24 9.21 21.13
N THR A 419 -3.19 10.04 21.55
CA THR A 419 -4.23 10.59 20.66
C THR A 419 -3.60 11.44 19.56
N GLY A 420 -2.66 12.32 19.92
CA GLY A 420 -1.92 13.15 18.96
C GLY A 420 -1.16 12.33 17.92
N VAL A 421 -0.44 11.29 18.36
CA VAL A 421 0.25 10.35 17.45
C VAL A 421 -0.75 9.65 16.53
N GLY A 422 -1.87 9.16 17.08
CA GLY A 422 -2.95 8.56 16.31
C GLY A 422 -3.51 9.50 15.23
N LEU A 423 -3.77 10.77 15.57
CA LEU A 423 -4.28 11.78 14.64
C LEU A 423 -3.30 12.05 13.51
N VAL A 424 -2.01 12.22 13.81
CA VAL A 424 -0.97 12.42 12.79
C VAL A 424 -0.91 11.23 11.84
N LEU A 425 -0.94 10.00 12.36
CA LEU A 425 -0.92 8.79 11.53
C LEU A 425 -2.21 8.64 10.70
N ALA A 426 -3.36 9.02 11.23
CA ALA A 426 -4.62 9.04 10.48
C ALA A 426 -4.55 10.01 9.29
N ILE A 427 -4.02 11.21 9.50
CA ILE A 427 -3.82 12.21 8.45
C ILE A 427 -2.85 11.66 7.39
N LEU A 428 -1.71 11.12 7.81
CA LEU A 428 -0.73 10.53 6.89
C LEU A 428 -1.33 9.36 6.09
N ALA A 429 -2.13 8.51 6.72
CA ALA A 429 -2.84 7.42 6.06
C ALA A 429 -3.82 7.94 5.01
N ILE A 430 -4.67 8.92 5.37
CA ILE A 430 -5.63 9.55 4.45
C ILE A 430 -4.91 10.19 3.26
N LEU A 431 -3.85 10.96 3.51
CA LEU A 431 -3.04 11.56 2.45
C LEU A 431 -2.43 10.50 1.53
N ALA A 432 -1.93 9.39 2.07
CA ALA A 432 -1.38 8.28 1.28
C ALA A 432 -2.46 7.55 0.45
N ILE A 433 -3.66 7.34 1.01
CA ILE A 433 -4.79 6.69 0.32
C ILE A 433 -5.23 7.51 -0.89
N PHE A 434 -5.41 8.82 -0.73
CA PHE A 434 -5.97 9.69 -1.78
C PHE A 434 -4.93 10.37 -2.67
N ARG A 435 -3.63 10.14 -2.45
CA ARG A 435 -2.57 10.65 -3.33
C ARG A 435 -2.81 10.20 -4.77
N VAL A 436 -2.70 11.10 -5.75
CA VAL A 436 -2.80 10.70 -7.15
C VAL A 436 -1.64 9.75 -7.49
N PRO A 437 -1.90 8.55 -8.07
CA PRO A 437 -0.85 7.67 -8.56
C PRO A 437 0.09 8.40 -9.52
N ARG A 438 1.41 8.16 -9.44
CA ARG A 438 2.36 8.77 -10.36
C ARG A 438 2.08 8.37 -11.80
N ARG A 439 1.68 7.12 -12.05
CA ARG A 439 1.37 6.65 -13.42
C ARG A 439 0.24 7.39 -14.12
N LEU A 440 -0.61 8.12 -13.38
CA LEU A 440 -1.69 8.93 -13.94
C LEU A 440 -1.27 10.40 -14.16
N LEU A 441 -0.11 10.80 -13.64
CA LEU A 441 0.45 12.13 -13.84
C LEU A 441 1.29 12.14 -15.12
N SER A 442 1.22 13.25 -15.85
CA SER A 442 2.16 13.50 -16.94
C SER A 442 3.59 13.54 -16.41
N ARG A 443 4.56 13.17 -17.25
CA ARG A 443 5.97 13.14 -16.86
C ARG A 443 6.47 14.49 -16.31
N ALA A 444 5.97 15.61 -16.84
CA ALA A 444 6.30 16.96 -16.36
C ALA A 444 5.74 17.28 -14.96
N ALA A 445 4.72 16.56 -14.50
CA ALA A 445 4.05 16.79 -13.22
C ALA A 445 4.53 15.85 -12.09
N ARG A 446 5.54 15.01 -12.33
CA ARG A 446 5.99 13.96 -11.40
C ARG A 446 7.21 14.30 -10.56
#